data_AF-A0A1I3JXF3-F1
#
_entry.id   AF-A0A1I3JXF3-F1
#
_cell.length_a   1.000
_cell.length_b   1.000
_cell.length_c   1.000
_cell.angle_alpha   90.00
_cell.angle_beta   90.00
_cell.angle_gamma   90.00
#
_symmetry.space_group_name_H-M   'P 1'
#
loop_
_entity.id
_entity.type
_entity.pdbx_description
1 polymer ?
#
loop_
_entity_poly.entity_id
_entity_poly.type
_entity_poly.pdbx_seq_one_letter_code
_entity_poly.pdbx_strand_id
1 'polypeptide(L)' 'MDDKIEIALSYYGQKQKQILDAVNLSSNLTADQIISFGEEMSILEYKITALEVAKEN' A
#
# COMPACT_ATOMS: atom_id res chain seq x y z
N MET A 1 -6.61 2.97 21.17
CA MET A 1 -6.85 2.01 20.08
C MET A 1 -6.49 2.69 18.77
N ASP A 2 -6.86 3.96 18.68
CA ASP A 2 -6.47 4.97 17.69
C ASP A 2 -4.97 4.96 17.40
N ASP A 3 -4.10 5.00 18.41
CA ASP A 3 -2.63 4.93 18.20
C ASP A 3 -2.19 3.71 17.39
N LYS A 4 -2.85 2.55 17.56
CA LYS A 4 -2.51 1.32 16.82
C LYS A 4 -2.99 1.39 15.37
N ILE A 5 -4.15 2.03 15.14
CA ILE A 5 -4.68 2.25 13.79
C ILE A 5 -3.79 3.24 13.04
N GLU A 6 -3.35 4.32 13.68
CA GLU A 6 -2.44 5.30 13.08
C GLU A 6 -1.06 4.72 12.76
N ILE A 7 -0.51 3.90 13.65
CA ILE A 7 0.74 3.17 13.38
C ILE A 7 0.57 2.24 12.17
N ALA A 8 -0.57 1.53 12.07
CA ALA A 8 -0.84 0.63 10.95
C ALA A 8 -1.01 1.39 9.63
N LEU A 9 -1.73 2.52 9.64
CA LEU A 9 -1.89 3.41 8.48
C LEU A 9 -0.53 3.95 8.01
N SER A 10 0.32 4.41 8.95
CA SER A 10 1.67 4.85 8.62
C SER A 10 2.51 3.74 8.01
N TYR A 11 2.46 2.54 8.58
CA TYR A 11 3.18 1.37 8.08
C TYR A 11 2.75 1.00 6.66
N TYR A 12 1.44 0.90 6.40
CA TYR A 12 0.94 0.55 5.08
C TYR A 12 1.15 1.67 4.05
N GLY A 13 1.08 2.94 4.46
CA GLY A 13 1.45 4.07 3.60
C GLY A 13 2.92 4.05 3.19
N GLN A 14 3.84 3.65 4.09
CA GLN A 14 5.24 3.44 3.72
C GLN A 14 5.40 2.30 2.71
N LYS A 15 4.65 1.21 2.86
CA LYS A 15 4.67 0.08 1.92
C LYS A 15 4.13 0.47 0.54
N GLN A 16 3.04 1.22 0.50
CA GLN A 16 2.48 1.78 -0.73
C GLN A 16 3.52 2.62 -1.47
N LYS A 17 4.21 3.51 -0.74
CA LYS A 17 5.30 4.33 -1.30
C LYS A 17 6.45 3.47 -1.84
N GLN A 18 6.86 2.42 -1.14
CA GLN A 18 7.92 1.51 -1.62
C GLN A 18 7.56 0.87 -2.96
N ILE A 19 6.31 0.44 -3.14
CA ILE A 19 5.84 -0.12 -4.41
C ILE A 19 5.84 0.95 -5.51
N LEU A 20 5.31 2.14 -5.23
CA LEU A 20 5.31 3.25 -6.20
C LEU A 20 6.73 3.63 -6.61
N ASP A 21 7.65 3.74 -5.66
CA ASP A 21 9.05 4.06 -5.93
C ASP A 21 9.71 2.95 -6.76
N ALA A 22 9.48 1.67 -6.42
CA ALA A 22 10.00 0.54 -7.18
C ALA A 22 9.49 0.52 -8.63
N VAL A 23 8.22 0.86 -8.85
CA VAL A 23 7.60 0.92 -10.18
C VAL A 23 8.14 2.13 -10.96
N ASN A 24 8.10 3.32 -10.37
CA ASN A 24 8.44 4.57 -11.05
C ASN A 24 9.94 4.74 -11.30
N LEU A 25 10.80 4.15 -10.48
CA LEU A 25 12.26 4.19 -10.66
C LEU A 25 12.76 3.11 -11.63
N SER A 26 11.93 2.13 -11.98
CA SER A 26 12.29 1.08 -12.90
C SER A 26 12.03 1.48 -14.35
N SER A 27 13.01 1.22 -15.23
CA SER A 27 12.90 1.48 -16.67
C SER A 27 12.74 0.20 -17.50
N ASN A 28 12.63 -0.96 -16.86
CA ASN A 28 12.70 -2.26 -17.53
C ASN A 28 11.79 -3.33 -16.90
N LEU A 29 10.66 -2.93 -16.30
CA LEU A 29 9.69 -3.89 -15.78
C LEU A 29 9.07 -4.73 -16.89
N THR A 30 8.97 -6.02 -16.62
CA THR A 30 8.14 -6.94 -17.40
C THR A 30 6.67 -6.75 -17.07
N ALA A 31 5.78 -7.20 -17.96
CA ALA A 31 4.34 -7.19 -17.71
C ALA A 31 3.98 -7.93 -16.41
N ASP A 32 4.61 -9.09 -16.15
CA ASP A 32 4.36 -9.88 -14.94
C ASP A 32 4.75 -9.12 -13.66
N GLN A 33 5.85 -8.36 -13.69
CA GLN A 33 6.25 -7.53 -12.56
C GLN A 33 5.27 -6.38 -12.32
N ILE A 34 4.78 -5.73 -13.39
CA ILE A 34 3.76 -4.67 -13.29
C ILE A 34 2.47 -5.22 -12.67
N ILE A 35 2.03 -6.41 -13.13
CA ILE A 35 0.84 -7.07 -12.60
C ILE A 35 1.04 -7.39 -11.11
N SER A 36 2.18 -7.97 -10.75
CA SER A 36 2.49 -8.31 -9.36
C SER A 36 2.50 -7.09 -8.44
N PHE A 37 3.09 -5.97 -8.86
CA PHE A 37 3.04 -4.72 -8.10
C PHE A 37 1.63 -4.17 -7.96
N GLY A 38 0.80 -4.28 -9.01
CA GLY A 38 -0.61 -3.88 -8.97
C GLY A 38 -1.45 -4.72 -8.01
N GLU A 39 -1.20 -6.03 -7.95
CA GLU A 39 -1.84 -6.94 -6.99
C GLU A 39 -1.44 -6.61 -5.54
N GLU A 40 -0.15 -6.39 -5.29
CA GLU A 40 0.35 -6.00 -3.97
C GLU A 40 -0.23 -4.66 -3.53
N MET A 41 -0.31 -3.68 -4.44
CA MET A 41 -0.92 -2.38 -4.19
C MET A 41 -2.40 -2.52 -3.80
N SER A 42 -3.18 -3.31 -4.55
CA SER A 42 -4.60 -3.53 -4.29
C SER A 42 -4.87 -4.08 -2.89
N ILE A 43 -4.03 -5.01 -2.42
CA ILE A 43 -4.12 -5.56 -1.06
C ILE A 43 -3.84 -4.49 0.01
N LEU A 44 -2.87 -3.61 -0.22
CA LEU A 44 -2.55 -2.52 0.70
C LEU A 44 -3.69 -1.49 0.77
N GLU A 45 -4.23 -1.08 -0.37
CA GLU A 45 -5.36 -0.14 -0.44
C GLU A 45 -6.59 -0.65 0.29
N TYR A 46 -6.90 -1.94 0.14
CA TYR A 46 -8.00 -2.56 0.88
C TYR A 46 -7.79 -2.49 2.40
N LYS A 47 -6.57 -2.76 2.87
CA LYS A 47 -6.22 -2.70 4.30
C LYS A 47 -6.26 -1.28 4.84
N ILE A 48 -5.73 -0.32 4.09
CA ILE A 48 -5.76 1.10 4.44
C ILE A 48 -7.23 1.57 4.56
N THR A 49 -8.04 1.26 3.54
CA THR A 49 -9.47 1.61 3.53
C THR A 49 -10.20 1.03 4.75
N ALA A 50 -9.96 -0.24 5.08
CA ALA A 50 -10.57 -0.86 6.26
C ALA A 50 -10.16 -0.19 7.58
N LEU A 51 -8.90 0.24 7.68
CA LEU A 51 -8.39 0.94 8.85
C LEU A 51 -8.94 2.37 8.98
N GLU A 52 -9.06 3.10 7.86
CA GLU A 52 -9.67 4.43 7.86
C GLU A 52 -11.14 4.35 8.27
N VAL A 53 -11.91 3.39 7.72
CA VAL A 53 -13.29 3.15 8.15
C VAL A 53 -13.36 2.82 9.65
N ALA A 54 -12.44 2.00 10.16
CA ALA A 54 -12.38 1.67 11.59
C ALA A 54 -11.91 2.84 12.47
N LYS A 55 -11.21 3.84 11.92
CA LYS A 55 -10.80 5.05 12.62
C LYS A 55 -11.96 6.04 12.74
N GLU A 56 -12.83 6.08 11.73
CA GLU A 56 -13.99 6.99 11.66
C GLU A 56 -15.20 6.53 12.51
N ASN A 57 -15.27 5.26 12.92
CA ASN A 57 -16.37 4.65 13.68
C ASN A 57 -15.96 4.26 15.10
#